data_AF-A0A4Y2MUK0-F1
#
_entry.id   AF-A0A4Y2MUK0-F1
#
_cell.length_a   1.000
_cell.length_b   1.000
_cell.length_c   1.000
_cell.angle_alpha   90.00
_cell.angle_beta   90.00
_cell.angle_gamma   90.00
#
_symmetry.space_group_name_H-M   'P 1'
#
loop_
_entity.id
_entity.type
_entity.pdbx_description
1 polymer ?
#
loop_
_entity_poly.entity_id
_entity_poly.type
_entity_poly.pdbx_seq_one_letter_code
_entity_poly.pdbx_strand_id
1 'polypeptide(L)'
;MSSKSPYVPLLVVKLILQGILLSTPENCPPFICNVMASCWKTEPRDRLTFADVYEIISQYTTDTRPVAASSQEDMRMDNENYLLPTGITII
;
A
#
# COMPACT_ATOMS: atom_id res chain seq x y z
N MET A 1 4.65 28.01 -0.33
CA MET A 1 3.22 27.65 -0.43
C MET A 1 3.02 26.76 -1.65
N SER A 2 2.96 25.44 -1.48
CA SER A 2 2.60 24.53 -2.58
C SER A 2 1.09 24.47 -2.69
N SER A 3 0.53 25.20 -3.65
CA SER A 3 -0.88 25.08 -4.05
C SER A 3 -1.10 23.72 -4.72
N LYS A 4 -1.47 22.69 -3.96
CA LYS A 4 -1.96 21.43 -4.55
C LYS A 4 -3.28 21.75 -5.26
N SER A 5 -3.31 21.62 -6.58
CA SER A 5 -4.50 21.91 -7.40
C SER A 5 -5.70 21.10 -6.90
N PRO A 6 -6.87 21.70 -6.62
CA PRO A 6 -8.04 21.00 -6.08
C PRO A 6 -8.65 19.98 -7.06
N TYR A 7 -8.16 19.91 -8.30
CA TYR A 7 -8.68 19.04 -9.36
C TYR A 7 -8.01 17.66 -9.44
N VAL A 8 -6.83 17.47 -8.85
CA VAL A 8 -6.15 16.16 -8.90
C VAL A 8 -6.94 15.03 -8.22
N PRO A 9 -7.61 15.23 -7.06
CA PRO A 9 -8.39 14.16 -6.44
C PRO A 9 -9.61 13.75 -7.28
N LEU A 10 -10.26 14.70 -7.95
CA LEU A 10 -11.44 14.44 -8.79
C LEU A 10 -11.08 13.62 -10.04
N LEU A 11 -9.89 13.83 -10.60
CA LEU A 11 -9.41 13.04 -11.74
C LEU A 11 -9.20 11.57 -11.36
N VAL A 12 -8.59 11.30 -10.21
CA VAL A 12 -8.34 9.94 -9.73
C VAL A 12 -9.63 9.17 -9.52
N VAL A 13 -10.62 9.79 -8.85
CA VAL A 13 -11.93 9.16 -8.63
C VAL A 13 -12.61 8.82 -9.96
N LYS A 14 -12.57 9.74 -10.93
CA LYS A 14 -13.14 9.50 -12.26
C LYS A 14 -12.51 8.28 -12.95
N LEU A 15 -11.18 8.16 -12.91
CA LEU A 15 -10.46 7.04 -13.53
C LEU A 15 -10.83 5.69 -12.88
N ILE A 16 -10.89 5.64 -11.55
CA ILE A 16 -11.27 4.43 -10.81
C ILE A 16 -12.70 4.00 -11.15
N LEU A 17 -13.64 4.94 -11.24
CA LEU A 17 -15.03 4.65 -11.63
C LEU A 17 -15.16 4.15 -13.08
N GLN A 18 -14.19 4.45 -13.95
CA GLN A 18 -14.11 3.91 -15.31
C GLN A 18 -13.39 2.56 -15.37
N GLY A 19 -12.98 1.99 -14.24
CA GLY A 19 -12.24 0.74 -14.17
C GLY A 19 -10.76 0.87 -14.53
N ILE A 20 -10.23 2.10 -14.57
CA ILE A 20 -8.80 2.33 -14.79
C ILE A 20 -8.09 2.26 -13.45
N LEU A 21 -7.19 1.29 -13.31
CA LEU A 21 -6.36 1.07 -12.13
C LEU A 21 -4.89 1.37 -12.43
N LEU A 22 -4.09 1.36 -11.37
CA LEU A 22 -2.65 1.56 -11.48
C LEU A 22 -2.01 0.39 -12.27
N SER A 23 -1.05 0.72 -13.12
CA SER A 23 -0.20 -0.27 -13.77
C SER A 23 0.75 -0.92 -12.76
N THR A 24 1.16 -2.15 -13.04
CA THR A 24 2.22 -2.83 -12.30
C THR A 24 3.49 -1.95 -12.23
N PRO A 25 4.07 -1.73 -11.03
CA PRO A 25 5.33 -1.01 -10.92
C PRO A 25 6.51 -1.82 -11.45
N GLU A 26 7.60 -1.13 -11.82
CA GLU A 26 8.84 -1.79 -12.22
C GLU A 26 9.39 -2.66 -11.08
N ASN A 27 9.91 -3.84 -11.43
CA ASN A 27 10.47 -4.83 -10.49
C ASN A 27 9.47 -5.38 -9.46
N CYS A 28 8.16 -5.27 -9.71
CA CYS A 28 7.15 -5.86 -8.84
C CYS A 28 7.02 -7.38 -9.08
N PRO A 29 7.10 -8.21 -8.02
CA PRO A 29 6.83 -9.63 -8.14
C PRO A 29 5.39 -9.89 -8.63
N PRO A 30 5.15 -10.85 -9.54
CA PRO A 30 3.82 -11.13 -10.09
C PRO A 30 2.75 -11.40 -9.03
N PHE A 31 3.11 -12.05 -7.92
CA PHE A 31 2.17 -12.35 -6.84
C PHE A 31 1.70 -11.08 -6.10
N ILE A 32 2.58 -10.09 -5.93
CA ILE A 32 2.23 -8.80 -5.33
C ILE A 32 1.30 -8.02 -6.26
N CYS A 33 1.56 -8.05 -7.58
CA CYS A 33 0.63 -7.46 -8.57
C CYS A 33 -0.78 -8.05 -8.45
N ASN A 34 -0.86 -9.37 -8.31
CA ASN A 34 -2.14 -10.07 -8.18
C ASN A 34 -2.87 -9.72 -6.88
N VAL A 35 -2.13 -9.60 -5.76
CA VAL A 35 -2.68 -9.13 -4.48
C VAL A 35 -3.24 -7.71 -4.63
N MET A 36 -2.48 -6.78 -5.22
CA MET A 36 -2.95 -5.40 -5.46
C MET A 36 -4.22 -5.36 -6.33
N ALA A 37 -4.22 -6.09 -7.44
CA ALA A 37 -5.37 -6.17 -8.33
C ALA A 37 -6.62 -6.73 -7.62
N SER A 38 -6.43 -7.74 -6.75
CA SER A 38 -7.52 -8.33 -5.97
C SER A 38 -8.04 -7.38 -4.89
N CYS A 39 -7.18 -6.55 -4.29
CA CYS A 39 -7.59 -5.51 -3.35
C CYS A 39 -8.35 -4.34 -4.02
N TRP A 40 -8.11 -4.10 -5.32
CA TRP A 40 -8.71 -3.00 -6.08
C TRP A 40 -9.96 -3.38 -6.87
N LYS A 41 -10.56 -4.54 -6.61
CA LYS A 41 -11.83 -4.91 -7.25
C LYS A 41 -12.92 -3.89 -6.94
N THR A 42 -13.70 -3.55 -7.96
CA THR A 42 -14.80 -2.57 -7.89
C THR A 42 -15.77 -2.91 -6.77
N GLU A 43 -16.24 -4.16 -6.75
CA GLU A 43 -17.25 -4.64 -5.83
C GLU A 43 -16.60 -5.07 -4.49
N PRO A 44 -16.94 -4.44 -3.35
CA PRO A 44 -16.23 -4.62 -2.10
C PRO A 44 -16.16 -6.07 -1.60
N ARG A 45 -17.21 -6.86 -1.82
CA ARG A 45 -17.25 -8.28 -1.40
C ARG A 45 -16.26 -9.18 -2.15
N ASP A 46 -15.78 -8.73 -3.31
CA ASP A 46 -14.84 -9.52 -4.12
C ASP A 46 -13.38 -9.24 -3.73
N ARG A 47 -13.14 -8.20 -2.92
CA ARG A 47 -11.81 -7.82 -2.44
C ARG A 47 -11.30 -8.84 -1.43
N LEU A 48 -9.99 -9.04 -1.42
CA LEU A 48 -9.34 -9.87 -0.40
C LEU A 48 -9.60 -9.31 0.99
N THR A 49 -9.78 -10.21 1.95
CA THR A 49 -9.72 -9.85 3.36
C THR A 49 -8.27 -9.67 3.79
N PHE A 50 -8.06 -9.00 4.92
CA PHE A 50 -6.72 -8.91 5.51
C PHE A 50 -6.11 -10.27 5.82
N ALA A 51 -6.93 -11.26 6.20
CA ALA A 51 -6.46 -12.62 6.46
C ALA A 51 -5.91 -13.27 5.18
N ASP A 52 -6.63 -13.14 4.05
CA ASP A 52 -6.18 -13.68 2.77
C ASP A 52 -4.88 -13.00 2.30
N VAL A 53 -4.79 -11.67 2.45
CA VAL A 53 -3.57 -10.92 2.09
C VAL A 53 -2.38 -11.40 2.91
N TYR A 54 -2.55 -11.55 4.22
CA TYR A 54 -1.50 -12.05 5.11
C TYR A 54 -1.07 -13.46 4.72
N GLU A 55 -2.03 -14.36 4.51
CA GLU A 55 -1.74 -15.74 4.12
C GLU A 55 -0.93 -15.79 2.83
N ILE A 56 -1.36 -15.08 1.78
CA ILE A 56 -0.66 -15.04 0.49
C ILE A 56 0.76 -14.50 0.68
N ILE A 57 0.94 -13.35 1.34
CA ILE A 57 2.26 -12.72 1.47
C ILE A 57 3.19 -13.60 2.32
N SER A 58 2.68 -14.17 3.41
CA SER A 58 3.47 -15.00 4.33
C SER A 58 4.08 -16.23 3.67
N GLN A 59 3.40 -16.81 2.67
CA GLN A 59 3.91 -17.95 1.90
C GLN A 59 5.18 -17.63 1.10
N TYR A 60 5.37 -16.36 0.71
CA TYR A 60 6.52 -15.91 -0.08
C TYR A 60 7.60 -15.24 0.76
N THR A 61 7.33 -14.94 2.03
CA THR A 61 8.31 -14.41 2.98
C THR A 61 8.79 -15.54 3.89
N THR A 62 9.99 -16.07 3.64
CA THR A 62 10.57 -17.21 4.37
C THR A 62 11.09 -16.89 5.78
N ASP A 63 10.89 -15.68 6.30
CA ASP A 63 11.41 -15.26 7.61
C ASP A 63 10.36 -14.50 8.41
N THR A 64 9.30 -15.18 8.85
CA THR A 64 8.56 -14.74 10.04
C THR A 64 9.33 -15.22 11.27
N ARG A 65 10.44 -14.57 11.60
CA ARG A 65 10.77 -14.43 13.02
C ARG A 65 9.53 -13.82 13.65
N PRO A 66 8.94 -14.40 14.71
CA PRO A 66 7.94 -13.68 15.46
C PRO A 66 8.61 -12.35 15.84
N VAL A 67 8.06 -11.24 15.36
CA VAL A 67 8.32 -9.93 15.95
C VAL A 67 7.72 -10.05 17.34
N ALA A 68 8.48 -10.66 18.25
CA ALA A 68 8.27 -10.53 19.67
C ALA A 68 8.16 -9.03 19.87
N ALA A 69 6.99 -8.58 20.34
CA ALA A 69 6.63 -7.19 20.53
C ALA A 69 7.82 -6.42 21.13
N SER A 70 8.63 -5.82 20.28
CA SER A 70 9.78 -5.01 20.65
C SER A 70 9.46 -3.61 20.17
N SER A 71 8.79 -2.90 21.08
CA SER A 71 8.83 -1.45 21.30
C SER A 71 8.79 -0.55 20.06
N GLN A 72 7.63 0.08 19.85
CA GLN A 72 7.43 1.39 19.21
C GLN A 72 8.44 1.77 18.12
N GLU A 73 8.09 1.50 16.86
CA GLU A 73 8.69 2.23 15.74
C GLU A 73 8.28 3.70 15.87
N ASP A 74 9.24 4.57 16.21
CA ASP A 74 9.04 5.99 16.43
C ASP A 74 8.60 6.62 15.08
N MET A 75 7.30 6.84 14.96
CA MET A 75 6.67 7.34 13.75
C MET A 75 6.50 8.84 13.87
N ARG A 76 7.36 9.61 13.18
CA ARG A 76 7.22 11.06 13.14
C ARG A 76 6.21 11.45 12.07
N MET A 77 5.19 12.23 12.46
CA MET A 77 4.38 12.98 11.51
C MET A 77 5.22 14.12 10.93
N ASP A 78 5.31 14.18 9.61
CA ASP A 78 5.84 15.36 8.93
C ASP A 78 4.86 16.54 9.03
N ASN A 79 5.25 17.68 8.46
CA ASN A 79 4.40 18.88 8.43
C ASN A 79 3.08 18.68 7.65
N GLU A 80 2.97 17.60 6.89
CA GLU A 80 1.83 17.26 6.03
C GLU A 80 1.06 16.04 6.58
N ASN A 81 1.30 15.65 7.85
CA ASN A 81 0.65 14.55 8.56
C ASN A 81 0.91 13.15 7.95
N TYR A 82 1.98 12.99 7.16
CA TYR A 82 2.44 11.70 6.69
C TYR A 82 3.36 11.07 7.73
N LEU A 83 3.15 9.78 7.95
CA LEU A 83 3.90 8.97 8.90
C LEU A 83 5.18 8.49 8.23
N LEU A 84 6.33 9.03 8.64
CA LEU A 84 7.63 8.66 8.11
C LEU A 84 8.42 7.84 9.14
N PRO A 85 9.04 6.70 8.76
CA PRO A 85 9.91 5.95 9.67
C PRO A 85 11.16 6.79 9.97
N THR A 86 11.42 7.10 11.24
CA THR A 86 12.67 7.76 11.62
C THR A 86 13.78 6.72 11.73
N GLY A 87 14.48 6.43 10.63
CA GLY A 87 15.64 5.53 10.71
C GLY A 87 16.26 5.00 9.43
N ILE A 88 15.78 5.35 8.24
CA ILE A 88 16.43 4.90 6.99
C ILE A 88 17.56 5.88 6.65
N THR A 89 18.77 5.58 7.13
CA THR A 89 20.01 6.15 6.58
C THR A 89 20.28 5.45 5.25
N ILE A 90 20.10 6.16 4.13
CA ILE A 90 20.63 5.73 2.84
C ILE A 90 22.15 5.94 2.91
N ILE A 91 22.92 4.84 2.85
CA ILE A 91 24.38 4.87 2.65
C ILE A 91 24.74 5.26 1.22
#